data_AF-A0A3D1HKT1-F1
#
_entry.id   AF-A0A3D1HKT1-F1
#
_cell.length_a   1.000
_cell.length_b   1.000
_cell.length_c   1.000
_cell.angle_alpha   90.00
_cell.angle_beta   90.00
_cell.angle_gamma   90.00
#
_symmetry.space_group_name_H-M   'P 1'
#
loop_
_entity.id
_entity.type
_entity.pdbx_description
1 polymer ?
#
loop_
_entity_poly.entity_id
_entity_poly.type
_entity_poly.pdbx_seq_one_letter_code
_entity_poly.pdbx_strand_id
1 'polypeptide(L)'
;MKKIFTLLASALFAVTVSAESYTGALKVTVNGISTDAGNANVEMTPNGDGTCNFSLKNFMFVEGGQQMPVGTINLKNIPYDKASAVAVFSGDQELTIADGDDPSVPFWMGSMLGEMPIFIQGSTYNGKMKAVILIDANKNNLGVIKVLFGENADEVGQIPNSGFEKYHKAGSIDEANAWHSFGSCDGKFASMVKGTAHTEAVKDVCPGTTGTTSLRIFSTSILGISANGTVTTGRMSAGSVSATDKSNHAYLDMSKTDVDGNGDPFYAALTAFPDSIGVWMKYNPGKSGLKASISAVITDGTYYQDPEDKTYNNVVAKASNTDIEENGGSWQYVTVPFDYASYEKPEGQEIAGRAMLVTMSTCATPGGGTGNDNLYVDDLRLIYNYKPQALSYNGVAFADFATDKFEYTLTGVDNFDEDFLTAVVPTDEYEESKVVVEDEENPGNGTVFYTLISGDFQNTVTYTIHYAGTTGINV
;
A
#
# COMPACT_ATOMS: atom_id res chain seq x y z
N MET A 1 19.55 0.92 5.90
CA MET A 1 19.13 -0.33 6.56
C MET A 1 17.76 -0.59 6.01
N LYS A 2 17.50 -1.74 5.35
CA LYS A 2 16.15 -2.07 4.85
C LYS A 2 15.19 -1.89 6.02
N LYS A 3 14.19 -1.03 5.87
CA LYS A 3 13.18 -0.78 6.91
C LYS A 3 12.16 -1.91 6.85
N ILE A 4 12.64 -3.13 7.11
CA ILE A 4 11.76 -4.30 7.17
C ILE A 4 10.71 -4.01 8.22
N PHE A 5 9.45 -4.32 7.90
CA PHE A 5 8.28 -4.24 8.76
C PHE A 5 8.51 -5.08 10.03
N THR A 6 9.30 -4.55 10.97
CA THR A 6 9.75 -5.28 12.15
C THR A 6 8.72 -5.04 13.24
N LEU A 7 7.75 -5.94 13.32
CA LEU A 7 6.74 -5.95 14.37
C LEU A 7 7.39 -6.35 15.71
N LEU A 8 7.37 -5.42 16.67
CA LEU A 8 7.76 -5.69 18.05
C LEU A 8 6.75 -6.66 18.69
N ALA A 9 7.26 -7.84 19.08
CA ALA A 9 6.50 -8.86 19.80
C ALA A 9 5.91 -8.29 21.11
N SER A 10 4.58 -8.32 21.23
CA SER A 10 3.88 -8.01 22.48
C SER A 10 3.65 -9.29 23.29
N ALA A 11 3.71 -9.17 24.63
CA ALA A 11 3.78 -10.30 25.56
C ALA A 11 2.58 -11.29 25.43
N LEU A 12 2.92 -12.58 25.42
CA LEU A 12 2.05 -13.72 25.16
C LEU A 12 0.91 -13.89 26.19
N PHE A 13 -0.30 -14.04 25.67
CA PHE A 13 -1.30 -14.96 26.23
C PHE A 13 -1.63 -16.01 25.16
N ALA A 14 -1.44 -17.29 25.49
CA ALA A 14 -1.81 -18.39 24.59
C ALA A 14 -3.34 -18.47 24.47
N VAL A 15 -3.88 -17.75 23.48
CA VAL A 15 -5.24 -17.96 23.01
C VAL A 15 -5.13 -18.86 21.79
N THR A 16 -5.72 -20.06 21.83
CA THR A 16 -5.90 -20.87 20.63
C THR A 16 -6.88 -20.13 19.72
N VAL A 17 -6.35 -19.43 18.71
CA VAL A 17 -7.18 -18.79 17.69
C VAL A 17 -7.52 -19.84 16.64
N SER A 18 -8.79 -19.95 16.26
CA SER A 18 -9.23 -20.86 15.21
C SER A 18 -8.77 -20.36 13.84
N ALA A 19 -8.53 -21.28 12.90
CA ALA A 19 -8.33 -20.91 11.51
C ALA A 19 -9.57 -20.16 10.98
N GLU A 20 -9.33 -19.05 10.30
CA GLU A 20 -10.34 -18.28 9.58
C GLU A 20 -10.29 -18.65 8.10
N SER A 21 -11.46 -18.83 7.48
CA SER A 21 -11.59 -19.16 6.07
C SER A 21 -12.14 -17.99 5.29
N TYR A 22 -11.52 -17.69 4.16
CA TYR A 22 -11.89 -16.61 3.27
C TYR A 22 -12.14 -17.18 1.87
N THR A 23 -13.27 -16.82 1.28
CA THR A 23 -13.56 -17.11 -0.14
C THR A 23 -13.59 -15.79 -0.89
N GLY A 24 -12.82 -15.69 -1.96
CA GLY A 24 -12.67 -14.45 -2.73
C GLY A 24 -12.32 -14.70 -4.18
N ALA A 25 -12.57 -13.70 -5.02
CA ALA A 25 -12.16 -13.72 -6.41
C ALA A 25 -10.62 -13.73 -6.52
N LEU A 26 -10.12 -14.39 -7.55
CA LEU A 26 -8.71 -14.49 -7.87
C LEU A 26 -8.47 -13.89 -9.25
N LYS A 27 -7.51 -12.98 -9.35
CA LYS A 27 -7.01 -12.45 -10.62
C LYS A 27 -5.52 -12.74 -10.70
N VAL A 28 -5.09 -13.31 -11.81
CA VAL A 28 -3.72 -13.79 -11.98
C VAL A 28 -3.09 -13.12 -13.18
N THR A 29 -1.91 -12.55 -13.00
CA THR A 29 -1.09 -11.98 -14.05
C THR A 29 0.15 -12.84 -14.26
N VAL A 30 0.33 -13.34 -15.48
CA VAL A 30 1.52 -14.08 -15.92
C VAL A 30 2.04 -13.38 -17.17
N ASN A 31 3.33 -13.05 -17.21
CA ASN A 31 3.96 -12.38 -18.36
C ASN A 31 3.19 -11.12 -18.83
N GLY A 32 2.66 -10.34 -17.88
CA GLY A 32 1.90 -9.11 -18.14
C GLY A 32 0.45 -9.32 -18.60
N ILE A 33 0.01 -10.56 -18.82
CA ILE A 33 -1.36 -10.89 -19.21
C ILE A 33 -2.17 -11.24 -17.96
N SER A 34 -3.23 -10.47 -17.70
CA SER A 34 -4.11 -10.68 -16.55
C SER A 34 -5.36 -11.48 -16.93
N THR A 35 -5.72 -12.46 -16.11
CA THR A 35 -6.91 -13.30 -16.27
C THR A 35 -7.68 -13.42 -14.97
N ASP A 36 -9.01 -13.49 -15.06
CA ASP A 36 -9.86 -13.84 -13.92
C ASP A 36 -9.84 -15.36 -13.74
N ALA A 37 -9.38 -15.83 -12.58
CA ALA A 37 -9.20 -17.24 -12.27
C ALA A 37 -10.33 -17.82 -11.40
N GLY A 38 -11.46 -17.11 -11.28
CA GLY A 38 -12.62 -17.53 -10.49
C GLY A 38 -12.43 -17.27 -9.00
N ASN A 39 -13.14 -18.03 -8.16
CA ASN A 39 -13.02 -17.91 -6.70
C ASN A 39 -12.03 -18.93 -6.15
N ALA A 40 -11.25 -18.53 -5.16
CA ALA A 40 -10.36 -19.39 -4.41
C ALA A 40 -10.70 -19.36 -2.91
N ASN A 41 -10.18 -20.34 -2.18
CA ASN A 41 -10.28 -20.43 -0.72
C ASN A 41 -8.92 -20.20 -0.09
N VAL A 42 -8.89 -19.31 0.89
CA VAL A 42 -7.74 -19.05 1.74
C VAL A 42 -8.06 -19.47 3.17
N GLU A 43 -7.11 -20.13 3.82
CA GLU A 43 -7.12 -20.35 5.27
C GLU A 43 -6.02 -19.53 5.92
N MET A 44 -6.36 -18.82 7.00
CA MET A 44 -5.42 -18.03 7.79
C MET A 44 -5.53 -18.43 9.25
N THR A 45 -4.40 -18.79 9.87
CA THR A 45 -4.36 -19.20 11.28
C THR A 45 -3.37 -18.33 12.04
N PRO A 46 -3.82 -17.41 12.91
CA PRO A 46 -2.94 -16.66 13.79
C PRO A 46 -2.26 -17.59 14.80
N ASN A 47 -0.94 -17.47 14.95
CA ASN A 47 -0.14 -18.32 15.84
C ASN A 47 -0.11 -17.80 17.29
N GLY A 48 -0.51 -16.55 17.52
CA GLY A 48 -0.55 -15.91 18.84
C GLY A 48 0.77 -15.28 19.30
N ASP A 49 1.80 -15.31 18.46
CA ASP A 49 3.15 -14.77 18.69
C ASP A 49 3.47 -13.55 17.79
N GLY A 50 2.45 -12.95 17.18
CA GLY A 50 2.63 -11.89 16.17
C GLY A 50 2.86 -12.42 14.76
N THR A 51 2.64 -13.72 14.52
CA THR A 51 2.67 -14.33 13.20
C THR A 51 1.38 -15.06 12.84
N CYS A 52 1.21 -15.40 11.57
CA CYS A 52 0.13 -16.24 11.06
C CYS A 52 0.63 -17.25 10.02
N ASN A 53 -0.12 -18.34 9.86
CA ASN A 53 0.02 -19.24 8.72
C ASN A 53 -1.05 -18.89 7.69
N PHE A 54 -0.68 -18.89 6.41
CA PHE A 54 -1.55 -18.58 5.27
C PHE A 54 -1.52 -19.76 4.29
N SER A 55 -2.69 -20.16 3.79
CA SER A 55 -2.82 -21.22 2.80
C SER A 55 -3.78 -20.81 1.68
N LEU A 56 -3.27 -20.60 0.47
CA LEU A 56 -4.10 -20.51 -0.74
C LEU A 56 -4.27 -21.92 -1.32
N LYS A 57 -5.47 -22.48 -1.19
CA LYS A 57 -5.76 -23.86 -1.61
C LYS A 57 -6.07 -23.96 -3.09
N ASN A 58 -5.60 -25.06 -3.71
CA ASN A 58 -5.96 -25.45 -5.07
C ASN A 58 -5.82 -24.31 -6.08
N PHE A 59 -4.72 -23.56 -5.99
CA PHE A 59 -4.39 -22.48 -6.90
C PHE A 59 -4.28 -23.00 -8.34
N MET A 60 -5.02 -22.36 -9.23
CA MET A 60 -5.02 -22.63 -10.67
C MET A 60 -5.07 -21.29 -11.41
N PHE A 61 -4.44 -21.22 -12.58
CA PHE A 61 -4.55 -20.07 -13.47
C PHE A 61 -4.75 -20.52 -14.92
N VAL A 62 -4.99 -19.58 -15.84
CA VAL A 62 -5.14 -19.87 -17.26
C VAL A 62 -3.99 -19.26 -18.04
N GLU A 63 -3.32 -20.07 -18.86
CA GLU A 63 -2.28 -19.62 -19.79
C GLU A 63 -2.48 -20.30 -21.15
N GLY A 64 -2.39 -19.52 -22.24
CA GLY A 64 -2.64 -20.05 -23.59
C GLY A 64 -4.04 -20.65 -23.80
N GLY A 65 -5.02 -20.30 -22.95
CA GLY A 65 -6.37 -20.89 -22.97
C GLY A 65 -6.47 -22.26 -22.29
N GLN A 66 -5.41 -22.73 -21.65
CA GLN A 66 -5.39 -23.97 -20.87
C GLN A 66 -5.36 -23.67 -19.38
N GLN A 67 -6.09 -24.46 -18.60
CA GLN A 67 -6.07 -24.37 -17.15
C GLN A 67 -4.82 -25.06 -16.62
N MET A 68 -4.07 -24.33 -15.80
CA MET A 68 -2.79 -24.72 -15.22
C MET A 68 -3.01 -25.02 -13.73
N PRO A 69 -3.13 -26.29 -13.33
CA PRO A 69 -3.28 -26.67 -11.93
C PRO A 69 -1.94 -26.56 -11.18
N VAL A 70 -1.78 -25.55 -10.34
CA VAL A 70 -0.53 -25.28 -9.63
C VAL A 70 -0.47 -26.08 -8.33
N GLY A 71 -1.39 -25.83 -7.39
CA GLY A 71 -1.42 -26.57 -6.11
C GLY A 71 -1.75 -25.69 -4.90
N THR A 72 -1.32 -26.07 -3.71
CA THR A 72 -1.55 -25.32 -2.47
C THR A 72 -0.28 -24.58 -2.03
N ILE A 73 -0.40 -23.25 -1.91
CA ILE A 73 0.67 -22.39 -1.39
C ILE A 73 0.51 -22.29 0.12
N ASN A 74 1.48 -22.81 0.88
CA ASN A 74 1.46 -22.85 2.35
C ASN A 74 2.58 -21.99 2.93
N LEU A 75 2.25 -20.79 3.39
CA LEU A 75 3.17 -19.88 4.04
C LEU A 75 3.01 -19.98 5.56
N LYS A 76 4.12 -20.03 6.30
CA LYS A 76 4.12 -20.22 7.76
C LYS A 76 4.79 -19.08 8.48
N ASN A 77 4.31 -18.74 9.67
CA ASN A 77 4.93 -17.72 10.53
C ASN A 77 5.13 -16.37 9.82
N ILE A 78 4.19 -15.98 8.94
CA ILE A 78 4.20 -14.69 8.28
C ILE A 78 3.92 -13.60 9.32
N PRO A 79 4.73 -12.53 9.40
CA PRO A 79 4.46 -11.38 10.26
C PRO A 79 3.00 -10.93 10.16
N TYR A 80 2.36 -10.79 11.31
CA TYR A 80 0.93 -10.58 11.43
C TYR A 80 0.64 -9.57 12.54
N ASP A 81 0.01 -8.48 12.16
CA ASP A 81 -0.40 -7.44 13.08
C ASP A 81 -1.92 -7.32 13.10
N LYS A 82 -2.51 -7.48 14.29
CA LYS A 82 -3.94 -7.36 14.49
C LYS A 82 -4.26 -6.15 15.36
N ALA A 83 -4.99 -5.20 14.77
CA ALA A 83 -5.73 -4.17 15.48
C ALA A 83 -7.22 -4.56 15.53
N SER A 84 -8.03 -3.80 16.28
CA SER A 84 -9.43 -4.16 16.59
C SER A 84 -10.25 -4.68 15.40
N ALA A 85 -10.29 -3.95 14.29
CA ALA A 85 -11.10 -4.29 13.11
C ALA A 85 -10.28 -4.69 11.87
N VAL A 86 -8.97 -4.41 11.87
CA VAL A 86 -8.07 -4.67 10.75
C VAL A 86 -6.93 -5.54 11.22
N ALA A 87 -6.59 -6.56 10.44
CA ALA A 87 -5.29 -7.19 10.52
C ALA A 87 -4.50 -6.98 9.24
N VAL A 88 -3.19 -6.83 9.34
CA VAL A 88 -2.27 -6.73 8.21
C VAL A 88 -1.21 -7.82 8.32
N PHE A 89 -0.74 -8.32 7.19
CA PHE A 89 0.31 -9.32 7.11
C PHE A 89 1.18 -9.07 5.90
N SER A 90 2.48 -9.30 6.05
CA SER A 90 3.44 -9.21 4.96
C SER A 90 4.62 -10.13 5.26
N GLY A 91 5.22 -10.72 4.24
CA GLY A 91 6.43 -11.51 4.36
C GLY A 91 6.74 -12.29 3.09
N ASP A 92 7.86 -13.00 3.14
CA ASP A 92 8.41 -13.76 2.04
C ASP A 92 8.94 -15.11 2.53
N GLN A 93 8.86 -16.12 1.66
CA GLN A 93 9.41 -17.46 1.91
C GLN A 93 9.82 -18.12 0.60
N GLU A 94 10.91 -18.88 0.64
CA GLU A 94 11.24 -19.86 -0.40
C GLU A 94 10.56 -21.19 -0.06
N LEU A 95 9.76 -21.73 -0.99
CA LEU A 95 9.09 -23.01 -0.79
C LEU A 95 8.74 -23.71 -2.10
N THR A 96 8.54 -25.02 -2.02
CA THR A 96 7.88 -25.80 -3.07
C THR A 96 6.36 -25.76 -2.88
N ILE A 97 5.61 -25.47 -3.95
CA ILE A 97 4.15 -25.47 -3.91
C ILE A 97 3.67 -26.92 -3.78
N ALA A 98 2.87 -27.20 -2.75
CA ALA A 98 2.36 -28.54 -2.50
C ALA A 98 1.26 -28.93 -3.50
N ASP A 99 1.03 -30.22 -3.70
CA ASP A 99 -0.13 -30.67 -4.45
C ASP A 99 -1.45 -30.18 -3.81
N GLY A 100 -2.45 -29.91 -4.64
CA GLY A 100 -3.79 -29.58 -4.17
C GLY A 100 -4.57 -30.81 -3.69
N ASP A 101 -5.72 -30.57 -3.05
CA ASP A 101 -6.59 -31.59 -2.49
C ASP A 101 -7.91 -31.78 -3.26
N ASP A 102 -8.13 -31.05 -4.37
CA ASP A 102 -9.30 -31.24 -5.23
C ASP A 102 -9.21 -32.57 -6.02
N PRO A 103 -10.07 -33.57 -5.75
CA PRO A 103 -10.01 -34.87 -6.40
C PRO A 103 -10.40 -34.84 -7.88
N SER A 104 -10.96 -33.73 -8.38
CA SER A 104 -11.27 -33.56 -9.80
C SER A 104 -10.06 -33.18 -10.64
N VAL A 105 -8.96 -32.77 -10.00
CA VAL A 105 -7.70 -32.40 -10.66
C VAL A 105 -6.75 -33.60 -10.63
N PRO A 106 -6.45 -34.23 -11.78
CA PRO A 106 -5.68 -35.47 -11.83
C PRO A 106 -4.17 -35.26 -11.61
N PHE A 107 -3.69 -34.02 -11.72
CA PHE A 107 -2.27 -33.69 -11.67
C PHE A 107 -2.07 -32.23 -11.23
N TRP A 108 -1.12 -32.02 -10.33
CA TRP A 108 -0.67 -30.71 -9.86
C TRP A 108 0.77 -30.49 -10.29
N MET A 109 1.08 -29.33 -10.88
CA MET A 109 2.43 -29.05 -11.36
C MET A 109 3.35 -28.42 -10.31
N GLY A 110 2.80 -27.85 -9.25
CA GLY A 110 3.54 -27.02 -8.28
C GLY A 110 4.75 -27.72 -7.68
N SER A 111 4.61 -29.01 -7.34
CA SER A 111 5.70 -29.81 -6.78
C SER A 111 6.84 -30.09 -7.77
N MET A 112 6.56 -30.00 -9.08
CA MET A 112 7.54 -30.18 -10.15
C MET A 112 8.27 -28.89 -10.54
N LEU A 113 7.78 -27.73 -10.11
CA LEU A 113 8.42 -26.42 -10.36
C LEU A 113 9.61 -26.15 -9.44
N GLY A 114 9.80 -26.98 -8.42
CA GLY A 114 10.86 -26.83 -7.40
C GLY A 114 10.56 -25.72 -6.39
N GLU A 115 11.57 -25.41 -5.59
CA GLU A 115 11.53 -24.28 -4.65
C GLU A 115 11.58 -22.95 -5.39
N MET A 116 10.73 -22.01 -4.96
CA MET A 116 10.60 -20.67 -5.55
C MET A 116 10.39 -19.63 -4.45
N PRO A 117 10.94 -18.41 -4.60
CA PRO A 117 10.60 -17.28 -3.75
C PRO A 117 9.13 -16.87 -3.91
N ILE A 118 8.43 -16.73 -2.79
CA ILE A 118 7.04 -16.28 -2.71
C ILE A 118 6.94 -15.12 -1.74
N PHE A 119 6.35 -14.03 -2.20
CA PHE A 119 6.09 -12.82 -1.41
C PHE A 119 4.59 -12.67 -1.21
N ILE A 120 4.17 -12.30 -0.01
CA ILE A 120 2.76 -12.06 0.31
C ILE A 120 2.60 -10.75 1.06
N GLN A 121 1.56 -10.00 0.72
CA GLN A 121 1.11 -8.86 1.50
C GLN A 121 -0.41 -8.74 1.45
N GLY A 122 -1.04 -8.41 2.57
CA GLY A 122 -2.48 -8.28 2.60
C GLY A 122 -3.04 -7.74 3.91
N SER A 123 -4.37 -7.70 3.93
CA SER A 123 -5.13 -7.26 5.09
C SER A 123 -6.45 -8.00 5.19
N THR A 124 -6.95 -8.15 6.41
CA THR A 124 -8.32 -8.57 6.68
C THR A 124 -9.11 -7.44 7.31
N TYR A 125 -10.36 -7.28 6.88
CA TYR A 125 -11.28 -6.26 7.37
C TYR A 125 -12.71 -6.77 7.33
N ASN A 126 -13.45 -6.69 8.44
CA ASN A 126 -14.85 -7.11 8.54
C ASN A 126 -15.13 -8.50 7.91
N GLY A 127 -14.27 -9.47 8.18
CA GLY A 127 -14.39 -10.84 7.66
C GLY A 127 -14.12 -11.00 6.16
N LYS A 128 -13.63 -9.94 5.49
CA LYS A 128 -13.10 -9.99 4.12
C LYS A 128 -11.57 -9.96 4.16
N MET A 129 -10.94 -10.51 3.14
CA MET A 129 -9.51 -10.46 2.94
C MET A 129 -9.20 -9.88 1.56
N LYS A 130 -8.13 -9.10 1.48
CA LYS A 130 -7.45 -8.77 0.24
C LYS A 130 -5.96 -9.06 0.37
N ALA A 131 -5.34 -9.64 -0.66
CA ALA A 131 -3.92 -9.97 -0.67
C ALA A 131 -3.33 -9.92 -2.07
N VAL A 132 -2.04 -9.60 -2.13
CA VAL A 132 -1.16 -9.77 -3.28
C VAL A 132 -0.17 -10.88 -2.93
N ILE A 133 -0.02 -11.84 -3.83
CA ILE A 133 0.99 -12.90 -3.74
C ILE A 133 1.82 -12.82 -5.02
N LEU A 134 3.14 -12.73 -4.89
CA LEU A 134 4.07 -12.80 -6.01
C LEU A 134 4.83 -14.12 -5.91
N ILE A 135 4.89 -14.85 -7.01
CA ILE A 135 5.64 -16.11 -7.13
C ILE A 135 6.72 -15.87 -8.18
N ASP A 136 7.99 -15.90 -7.76
CA ASP A 136 9.09 -15.79 -8.69
C ASP A 136 9.35 -17.15 -9.36
N ALA A 137 8.72 -17.34 -10.52
CA ALA A 137 8.80 -18.54 -11.32
C ALA A 137 9.73 -18.35 -12.54
N ASN A 138 10.69 -17.43 -12.48
CA ASN A 138 11.64 -17.18 -13.57
C ASN A 138 12.46 -18.43 -13.92
N LYS A 139 12.85 -19.25 -12.92
CA LYS A 139 13.54 -20.55 -13.14
C LYS A 139 12.76 -21.49 -14.07
N ASN A 140 11.44 -21.34 -14.11
CA ASN A 140 10.52 -22.13 -14.91
C ASN A 140 10.05 -21.42 -16.18
N ASN A 141 10.68 -20.29 -16.56
CA ASN A 141 10.31 -19.45 -17.70
C ASN A 141 8.88 -18.87 -17.64
N LEU A 142 8.31 -18.71 -16.44
CA LEU A 142 6.97 -18.14 -16.23
C LEU A 142 7.00 -16.68 -15.75
N GLY A 143 8.20 -16.12 -15.55
CA GLY A 143 8.37 -14.80 -14.97
C GLY A 143 7.89 -14.72 -13.52
N VAL A 144 7.54 -13.52 -13.08
CA VAL A 144 6.85 -13.32 -11.80
C VAL A 144 5.35 -13.47 -12.02
N ILE A 145 4.75 -14.47 -11.37
CA ILE A 145 3.30 -14.65 -11.35
C ILE A 145 2.74 -13.78 -10.24
N LYS A 146 1.87 -12.82 -10.58
CA LYS A 146 1.16 -11.98 -9.61
C LYS A 146 -0.26 -12.49 -9.41
N VAL A 147 -0.61 -12.77 -8.16
CA VAL A 147 -1.93 -13.27 -7.77
C VAL A 147 -2.58 -12.24 -6.86
N LEU A 148 -3.74 -11.75 -7.26
CA LEU A 148 -4.60 -10.86 -6.50
C LEU A 148 -5.77 -11.67 -5.95
N PHE A 149 -5.91 -11.71 -4.63
CA PHE A 149 -7.00 -12.41 -3.94
C PHE A 149 -7.91 -11.43 -3.23
N GLY A 150 -9.22 -11.52 -3.49
CA GLY A 150 -10.24 -10.71 -2.83
C GLY A 150 -10.64 -9.44 -3.59
N GLU A 151 -11.67 -8.77 -3.08
CA GLU A 151 -12.20 -7.53 -3.64
C GLU A 151 -11.20 -6.38 -3.42
N ASN A 152 -10.89 -5.61 -4.47
CA ASN A 152 -9.94 -4.49 -4.45
C ASN A 152 -8.52 -4.89 -3.98
N ALA A 153 -8.06 -6.08 -4.34
CA ALA A 153 -6.70 -6.56 -4.02
C ALA A 153 -5.59 -5.79 -4.75
N ASP A 154 -5.93 -5.11 -5.84
CA ASP A 154 -5.11 -4.09 -6.51
C ASP A 154 -4.93 -2.80 -5.68
N GLU A 155 -5.69 -2.63 -4.59
CA GLU A 155 -5.53 -1.55 -3.61
C GLU A 155 -4.77 -1.99 -2.33
N VAL A 156 -4.13 -3.17 -2.31
CA VAL A 156 -3.19 -3.49 -1.22
C VAL A 156 -2.04 -2.49 -1.26
N GLY A 157 -1.67 -1.94 -0.11
CA GLY A 157 -0.72 -0.83 0.02
C GLY A 157 -1.27 0.55 -0.37
N GLN A 158 -2.55 0.66 -0.71
CA GLN A 158 -3.19 1.94 -1.05
C GLN A 158 -4.29 2.29 -0.04
N ILE A 159 -4.64 3.59 0.05
CA ILE A 159 -5.79 4.03 0.84
C ILE A 159 -7.07 3.67 0.05
N PRO A 160 -8.07 2.99 0.65
CA PRO A 160 -9.29 2.63 -0.06
C PRO A 160 -10.02 3.82 -0.67
N ASN A 161 -10.65 3.60 -1.82
CA ASN A 161 -11.50 4.60 -2.49
C ASN A 161 -10.79 5.97 -2.72
N SER A 162 -9.48 5.95 -2.98
CA SER A 162 -8.70 7.17 -3.22
C SER A 162 -8.97 7.85 -4.57
N GLY A 163 -9.70 7.18 -5.48
CA GLY A 163 -10.30 7.77 -6.67
C GLY A 163 -11.70 8.37 -6.43
N PHE A 164 -12.22 8.31 -5.20
CA PHE A 164 -13.48 8.95 -4.80
C PHE A 164 -14.71 8.57 -5.64
N GLU A 165 -14.88 7.27 -5.92
CA GLU A 165 -15.97 6.71 -6.75
C GLU A 165 -17.14 6.15 -5.94
N LYS A 166 -16.94 5.89 -4.64
CA LYS A 166 -17.94 5.27 -3.76
C LYS A 166 -18.26 6.16 -2.57
N TYR A 167 -19.55 6.26 -2.23
CA TYR A 167 -20.06 7.15 -1.18
C TYR A 167 -21.16 6.46 -0.37
N HIS A 168 -21.32 6.91 0.87
CA HIS A 168 -22.43 6.54 1.74
C HIS A 168 -23.01 7.78 2.44
N LYS A 169 -24.16 7.61 3.10
CA LYS A 169 -24.81 8.69 3.85
C LYS A 169 -24.36 8.73 5.31
N ALA A 170 -23.73 9.82 5.71
CA ALA A 170 -23.56 10.21 7.11
C ALA A 170 -24.70 11.17 7.49
N GLY A 171 -25.83 10.62 7.94
CA GLY A 171 -27.06 11.39 8.09
C GLY A 171 -27.59 11.86 6.72
N SER A 172 -27.58 13.17 6.46
CA SER A 172 -27.98 13.74 5.16
C SER A 172 -26.80 14.06 4.23
N ILE A 173 -25.57 13.95 4.72
CA ILE A 173 -24.34 14.32 3.99
C ILE A 173 -23.78 13.08 3.29
N ASP A 174 -23.27 13.25 2.07
CA ASP A 174 -22.50 12.21 1.38
C ASP A 174 -21.02 12.27 1.84
N GLU A 175 -20.53 11.16 2.37
CA GLU A 175 -19.12 10.96 2.68
C GLU A 175 -18.57 9.86 1.76
N ALA A 176 -17.36 10.06 1.23
CA ALA A 176 -16.69 9.06 0.42
C ALA A 176 -16.29 7.89 1.32
N ASN A 177 -16.47 6.64 0.87
CA ASN A 177 -16.09 5.48 1.68
C ASN A 177 -14.61 5.56 2.09
N ALA A 178 -14.30 5.22 3.33
CA ALA A 178 -13.00 5.36 4.02
C ALA A 178 -12.48 6.81 4.22
N TRP A 179 -13.27 7.82 3.89
CA TRP A 179 -12.93 9.24 4.03
C TRP A 179 -14.04 10.01 4.74
N HIS A 180 -13.69 10.69 5.83
CA HIS A 180 -14.64 11.28 6.76
C HIS A 180 -14.53 12.80 6.77
N SER A 181 -15.66 13.47 6.96
CA SER A 181 -15.75 14.91 7.17
C SER A 181 -16.63 15.18 8.39
N PHE A 182 -17.36 16.28 8.40
CA PHE A 182 -18.18 16.69 9.54
C PHE A 182 -19.49 15.90 9.66
N GLY A 183 -19.89 15.08 8.68
CA GLY A 183 -21.10 14.26 8.77
C GLY A 183 -21.00 13.16 9.81
N SER A 184 -19.81 12.58 9.97
CA SER A 184 -19.50 11.52 10.94
C SER A 184 -18.66 11.97 12.14
N CYS A 185 -18.46 13.29 12.32
CA CYS A 185 -17.63 13.86 13.39
C CYS A 185 -18.09 13.50 14.82
N ASP A 186 -17.22 13.76 15.79
CA ASP A 186 -17.57 13.79 17.21
C ASP A 186 -17.19 15.13 17.86
N GLY A 187 -17.19 15.18 19.19
CA GLY A 187 -16.88 16.39 19.96
C GLY A 187 -18.13 17.14 20.47
N LYS A 188 -17.87 18.12 21.35
CA LYS A 188 -18.90 18.84 22.11
C LYS A 188 -19.91 19.57 21.22
N PHE A 189 -19.51 19.99 20.03
CA PHE A 189 -20.34 20.73 19.08
C PHE A 189 -20.68 19.93 17.82
N ALA A 190 -20.45 18.62 17.81
CA ALA A 190 -20.75 17.75 16.67
C ALA A 190 -22.19 17.89 16.17
N SER A 191 -23.18 17.93 17.09
CA SER A 191 -24.59 18.06 16.73
C SER A 191 -24.94 19.38 16.01
N MET A 192 -24.08 20.39 16.11
CA MET A 192 -24.24 21.68 15.42
C MET A 192 -23.80 21.61 13.96
N VAL A 193 -22.84 20.73 13.63
CA VAL A 193 -22.18 20.71 12.31
C VAL A 193 -22.52 19.49 11.47
N LYS A 194 -22.96 18.38 12.08
CA LYS A 194 -23.35 17.12 11.38
C LYS A 194 -24.41 17.26 10.29
N GLY A 195 -25.22 18.32 10.33
CA GLY A 195 -26.25 18.60 9.33
C GLY A 195 -25.78 19.48 8.17
N THR A 196 -24.52 19.95 8.20
CA THR A 196 -23.98 20.90 7.26
C THR A 196 -22.88 20.24 6.45
N ALA A 197 -23.09 20.11 5.14
CA ALA A 197 -22.12 19.49 4.24
C ALA A 197 -20.85 20.34 4.12
N HIS A 198 -19.72 19.64 4.02
CA HIS A 198 -18.39 20.17 3.69
C HIS A 198 -17.74 19.41 2.54
N THR A 199 -18.41 18.37 2.05
CA THR A 199 -17.97 17.47 1.00
C THR A 199 -19.15 17.08 0.14
N GLU A 200 -18.91 16.85 -1.15
CA GLU A 200 -19.87 16.24 -2.06
C GLU A 200 -19.16 15.54 -3.23
N ALA A 201 -19.80 14.51 -3.78
CA ALA A 201 -19.37 13.88 -5.02
C ALA A 201 -19.69 14.81 -6.20
N VAL A 202 -18.74 15.01 -7.12
CA VAL A 202 -18.95 15.82 -8.33
C VAL A 202 -18.48 15.09 -9.58
N LYS A 203 -19.00 15.47 -10.75
CA LYS A 203 -18.64 14.89 -12.07
C LYS A 203 -17.43 15.55 -12.74
N ASP A 204 -16.80 16.48 -12.05
CA ASP A 204 -15.59 17.16 -12.49
C ASP A 204 -14.40 16.32 -12.05
N VAL A 205 -13.72 15.67 -12.99
CA VAL A 205 -12.67 14.67 -12.71
C VAL A 205 -11.32 15.11 -13.25
N CYS A 206 -10.25 14.53 -12.72
CA CYS A 206 -8.90 14.89 -13.15
C CYS A 206 -8.56 14.37 -14.57
N PRO A 207 -7.56 14.95 -15.26
CA PRO A 207 -7.17 14.50 -16.59
C PRO A 207 -6.63 13.06 -16.60
N GLY A 208 -7.12 12.24 -17.53
CA GLY A 208 -6.60 10.89 -17.77
C GLY A 208 -7.15 9.81 -16.84
N THR A 209 -8.04 10.16 -15.90
CA THR A 209 -8.70 9.16 -15.06
C THR A 209 -9.70 8.31 -15.85
N THR A 210 -9.95 7.11 -15.35
CA THR A 210 -11.09 6.27 -15.78
C THR A 210 -12.29 6.41 -14.84
N GLY A 211 -12.10 7.10 -13.70
CA GLY A 211 -13.13 7.46 -12.75
C GLY A 211 -14.19 8.39 -13.34
N THR A 212 -15.34 8.43 -12.69
CA THR A 212 -16.49 9.25 -13.12
C THR A 212 -16.91 10.28 -12.07
N THR A 213 -16.28 10.27 -10.90
CA THR A 213 -16.54 11.24 -9.84
C THR A 213 -15.26 11.63 -9.12
N SER A 214 -15.17 12.88 -8.70
CA SER A 214 -14.16 13.32 -7.72
C SER A 214 -14.84 13.83 -6.46
N LEU A 215 -14.03 14.12 -5.43
CA LEU A 215 -14.52 14.73 -4.20
C LEU A 215 -14.31 16.25 -4.24
N ARG A 216 -15.40 17.02 -4.10
CA ARG A 216 -15.31 18.45 -3.79
C ARG A 216 -15.40 18.64 -2.28
N ILE A 217 -14.38 19.26 -1.71
CA ILE A 217 -14.30 19.74 -0.33
C ILE A 217 -14.56 21.24 -0.35
N PHE A 218 -15.41 21.76 0.52
CA PHE A 218 -15.75 23.19 0.55
C PHE A 218 -15.91 23.76 1.96
N SER A 219 -15.50 25.01 2.13
CA SER A 219 -15.73 25.75 3.37
C SER A 219 -17.19 26.16 3.49
N THR A 220 -17.73 26.17 4.71
CA THR A 220 -19.13 26.54 4.97
C THR A 220 -19.22 27.53 6.13
N SER A 221 -20.17 28.47 6.05
CA SER A 221 -20.49 29.36 7.17
C SER A 221 -21.47 28.69 8.14
N ILE A 222 -21.05 28.50 9.39
CA ILE A 222 -21.88 27.95 10.46
C ILE A 222 -22.09 29.05 11.50
N LEU A 223 -23.33 29.53 11.63
CA LEU A 223 -23.69 30.64 12.52
C LEU A 223 -22.83 31.91 12.30
N GLY A 224 -22.46 32.19 11.04
CA GLY A 224 -21.62 33.33 10.67
C GLY A 224 -20.11 33.12 10.84
N ILE A 225 -19.69 31.96 11.35
CA ILE A 225 -18.29 31.57 11.48
C ILE A 225 -17.90 30.77 10.25
N SER A 226 -16.83 31.17 9.57
CA SER A 226 -16.29 30.43 8.45
C SER A 226 -15.54 29.20 8.93
N ALA A 227 -16.05 28.02 8.58
CA ALA A 227 -15.42 26.74 8.86
C ALA A 227 -14.77 26.20 7.58
N ASN A 228 -13.48 25.83 7.68
CA ASN A 228 -12.76 25.23 6.56
C ASN A 228 -13.43 23.91 6.17
N GLY A 229 -13.51 23.64 4.86
CA GLY A 229 -13.83 22.30 4.39
C GLY A 229 -12.66 21.39 4.69
N THR A 230 -12.92 20.24 5.31
CA THR A 230 -11.86 19.29 5.69
C THR A 230 -12.35 17.87 5.48
N VAL A 231 -11.51 17.02 4.90
CA VAL A 231 -11.72 15.57 4.79
C VAL A 231 -10.50 14.84 5.32
N THR A 232 -10.69 13.66 5.91
CA THR A 232 -9.62 12.87 6.49
C THR A 232 -9.88 11.37 6.44
N THR A 233 -8.83 10.55 6.45
CA THR A 233 -8.97 9.09 6.74
C THR A 233 -9.29 8.81 8.21
N GLY A 234 -9.05 9.78 9.10
CA GLY A 234 -9.37 9.71 10.52
C GLY A 234 -10.81 10.14 10.83
N ARG A 235 -11.05 10.63 12.04
CA ARG A 235 -12.30 11.28 12.44
C ARG A 235 -12.10 12.77 12.65
N MET A 236 -13.08 13.58 12.23
CA MET A 236 -13.15 14.98 12.64
C MET A 236 -13.70 15.10 14.07
N SER A 237 -13.06 15.90 14.91
CA SER A 237 -13.57 16.39 16.20
C SER A 237 -14.02 17.84 16.06
N ALA A 238 -15.28 18.13 16.35
CA ALA A 238 -15.86 19.47 16.48
C ALA A 238 -15.93 19.85 17.97
N GLY A 239 -14.78 20.17 18.56
CA GLY A 239 -14.62 20.42 19.99
C GLY A 239 -14.99 21.84 20.46
N SER A 240 -14.98 22.84 19.56
CA SER A 240 -15.17 24.24 19.91
C SER A 240 -15.90 25.03 18.83
N VAL A 241 -16.64 26.07 19.22
CA VAL A 241 -17.23 27.05 18.29
C VAL A 241 -16.18 28.02 17.72
N SER A 242 -15.00 28.10 18.34
CA SER A 242 -13.89 28.91 17.82
C SER A 242 -13.13 28.12 16.76
N ALA A 243 -13.17 28.58 15.51
CA ALA A 243 -12.57 27.87 14.38
C ALA A 243 -11.06 27.62 14.50
N THR A 244 -10.34 28.44 15.30
CA THR A 244 -8.90 28.32 15.54
C THR A 244 -8.52 27.43 16.73
N ASP A 245 -9.49 26.91 17.47
CA ASP A 245 -9.27 26.11 18.67
C ASP A 245 -8.78 24.70 18.31
N LYS A 246 -7.70 24.23 18.96
CA LYS A 246 -7.09 22.92 18.67
C LYS A 246 -7.98 21.72 19.02
N SER A 247 -9.08 21.92 19.73
CA SER A 247 -10.11 20.88 19.91
C SER A 247 -10.93 20.63 18.64
N ASN A 248 -10.81 21.50 17.63
CA ASN A 248 -11.24 21.25 16.26
C ASN A 248 -10.06 20.67 15.46
N HIS A 249 -10.09 19.36 15.19
CA HIS A 249 -8.98 18.65 14.56
C HIS A 249 -9.48 17.38 13.86
N ALA A 250 -8.66 16.85 12.95
CA ALA A 250 -8.74 15.45 12.54
C ALA A 250 -7.91 14.59 13.51
N TYR A 251 -8.31 13.36 13.77
CA TYR A 251 -7.51 12.43 14.59
C TYR A 251 -7.66 10.99 14.11
N LEU A 252 -6.67 10.15 14.43
CA LEU A 252 -6.78 8.71 14.36
C LEU A 252 -6.54 8.08 15.74
N ASP A 253 -7.10 6.89 15.95
CA ASP A 253 -6.85 6.04 17.13
C ASP A 253 -7.35 4.62 16.84
N MET A 254 -6.43 3.68 16.57
CA MET A 254 -6.77 2.30 16.24
C MET A 254 -7.34 1.50 17.43
N SER A 255 -7.23 2.03 18.66
CA SER A 255 -7.88 1.40 19.82
C SER A 255 -9.40 1.57 19.80
N LYS A 256 -9.91 2.55 19.04
CA LYS A 256 -11.36 2.77 18.88
C LYS A 256 -11.96 1.77 17.89
N THR A 257 -13.17 1.33 18.22
CA THR A 257 -13.95 0.38 17.41
C THR A 257 -15.12 1.03 16.68
N ASP A 258 -15.27 2.35 16.80
CA ASP A 258 -16.28 3.11 16.10
C ASP A 258 -16.07 3.00 14.59
N VAL A 259 -17.16 2.85 13.84
CA VAL A 259 -17.19 2.84 12.38
C VAL A 259 -18.23 3.83 11.87
N ASP A 260 -18.12 4.24 10.62
CA ASP A 260 -19.07 5.11 9.93
C ASP A 260 -20.34 4.35 9.45
N GLY A 261 -21.14 5.00 8.59
CA GLY A 261 -22.36 4.40 8.03
C GLY A 261 -22.11 3.33 6.94
N ASN A 262 -20.93 3.31 6.31
CA ASN A 262 -20.47 2.24 5.41
C ASN A 262 -19.82 1.09 6.19
N GLY A 263 -19.54 1.32 7.48
CA GLY A 263 -18.80 0.40 8.32
C GLY A 263 -17.30 0.49 8.05
N ASP A 264 -16.77 1.66 7.66
CA ASP A 264 -15.33 1.95 7.60
C ASP A 264 -14.82 2.46 8.95
N PRO A 265 -13.58 2.14 9.36
CA PRO A 265 -13.02 2.66 10.59
C PRO A 265 -12.47 4.07 10.37
N PHE A 266 -12.37 4.85 11.44
CA PHE A 266 -11.77 6.20 11.39
C PHE A 266 -10.23 6.17 11.42
N TYR A 267 -9.62 5.37 10.54
CA TYR A 267 -8.19 5.31 10.26
C TYR A 267 -7.93 4.56 8.95
N ALA A 268 -6.80 4.85 8.28
CA ALA A 268 -6.27 4.01 7.20
C ALA A 268 -5.17 3.11 7.76
N ALA A 269 -5.36 1.80 7.73
CA ALA A 269 -4.32 0.84 8.10
C ALA A 269 -3.27 0.71 7.00
N LEU A 270 -2.00 0.54 7.39
CA LEU A 270 -0.88 0.41 6.46
C LEU A 270 -0.42 -1.04 6.34
N THR A 271 -0.20 -1.46 5.10
CA THR A 271 0.48 -2.73 4.78
C THR A 271 1.89 -2.50 4.24
N ALA A 272 2.28 -1.26 3.95
CA ALA A 272 3.57 -0.86 3.40
C ALA A 272 3.88 0.61 3.73
N PHE A 273 5.14 1.01 3.56
CA PHE A 273 5.63 2.38 3.81
C PHE A 273 5.95 3.11 2.49
N PRO A 274 5.15 4.10 2.09
CA PRO A 274 5.34 4.81 0.83
C PRO A 274 6.44 5.87 0.91
N ASP A 275 7.06 6.16 -0.24
CA ASP A 275 8.04 7.24 -0.39
C ASP A 275 7.38 8.61 -0.47
N SER A 276 6.21 8.67 -1.09
CA SER A 276 5.45 9.90 -1.24
C SER A 276 3.95 9.64 -1.37
N ILE A 277 3.16 10.66 -1.08
CA ILE A 277 1.74 10.71 -1.40
C ILE A 277 1.55 11.66 -2.58
N GLY A 278 0.73 11.27 -3.55
CA GLY A 278 0.40 12.16 -4.66
C GLY A 278 -1.07 12.14 -4.99
N VAL A 279 -1.62 13.29 -5.38
CA VAL A 279 -3.05 13.51 -5.56
C VAL A 279 -3.30 14.56 -6.64
N TRP A 280 -4.33 14.38 -7.45
CA TRP A 280 -4.82 15.45 -8.32
C TRP A 280 -5.66 16.41 -7.49
N MET A 281 -5.33 17.70 -7.58
CA MET A 281 -6.05 18.75 -6.87
C MET A 281 -6.43 19.88 -7.81
N LYS A 282 -7.61 20.46 -7.61
CA LYS A 282 -7.99 21.73 -8.21
C LYS A 282 -8.54 22.63 -7.12
N TYR A 283 -7.91 23.79 -6.93
CA TYR A 283 -8.26 24.70 -5.85
C TYR A 283 -8.81 26.02 -6.40
N ASN A 284 -9.97 26.42 -5.89
CA ASN A 284 -10.67 27.67 -6.17
C ASN A 284 -10.95 28.37 -4.83
N PRO A 285 -10.05 29.22 -4.33
CA PRO A 285 -10.27 29.94 -3.08
C PRO A 285 -11.38 30.99 -3.24
N GLY A 286 -12.17 31.22 -2.19
CA GLY A 286 -13.16 32.30 -2.18
C GLY A 286 -12.53 33.69 -2.09
N LYS A 287 -11.23 33.77 -1.80
CA LYS A 287 -10.41 34.99 -1.83
C LYS A 287 -8.99 34.68 -2.28
N SER A 288 -8.47 35.52 -3.18
CA SER A 288 -7.07 35.42 -3.63
C SER A 288 -6.07 35.43 -2.46
N GLY A 289 -5.03 34.59 -2.59
CA GLY A 289 -3.96 34.45 -1.60
C GLY A 289 -4.18 33.39 -0.53
N LEU A 290 -5.39 32.81 -0.42
CA LEU A 290 -5.60 31.63 0.41
C LEU A 290 -4.92 30.41 -0.20
N LYS A 291 -4.52 29.47 0.66
CA LYS A 291 -3.83 28.22 0.30
C LYS A 291 -4.61 27.04 0.87
N ALA A 292 -4.80 26.01 0.06
CA ALA A 292 -5.25 24.71 0.54
C ALA A 292 -4.09 23.93 1.17
N SER A 293 -4.40 22.84 1.86
CA SER A 293 -3.39 21.95 2.45
C SER A 293 -3.70 20.48 2.24
N ILE A 294 -2.63 19.69 2.21
CA ILE A 294 -2.63 18.25 2.43
C ILE A 294 -1.58 17.91 3.49
N SER A 295 -1.92 16.98 4.37
CA SER A 295 -1.07 16.43 5.42
C SER A 295 -1.31 14.92 5.46
N ALA A 296 -0.25 14.13 5.56
CA ALA A 296 -0.30 12.69 5.73
C ALA A 296 0.73 12.30 6.78
N VAL A 297 0.29 11.60 7.83
CA VAL A 297 1.12 11.25 8.99
C VAL A 297 1.01 9.77 9.28
N ILE A 298 2.15 9.08 9.23
CA ILE A 298 2.26 7.65 9.58
C ILE A 298 2.58 7.54 11.06
N THR A 299 1.83 6.69 11.78
CA THR A 299 1.95 6.50 13.22
C THR A 299 1.91 5.02 13.61
N ASP A 300 2.24 4.69 14.86
CA ASP A 300 1.98 3.36 15.44
C ASP A 300 0.49 3.05 15.71
N GLY A 301 -0.43 3.89 15.26
CA GLY A 301 -1.87 3.70 15.43
C GLY A 301 -2.42 4.12 16.80
N THR A 302 -1.58 4.48 17.77
CA THR A 302 -2.04 5.19 18.97
C THR A 302 -2.48 6.61 18.63
N TYR A 303 -3.22 7.25 19.54
CA TYR A 303 -3.84 8.56 19.28
C TYR A 303 -2.87 9.59 18.69
N TYR A 304 -3.28 10.18 17.57
CA TYR A 304 -2.61 11.31 16.91
C TYR A 304 -3.67 12.28 16.37
N GLN A 305 -3.39 13.59 16.40
CA GLN A 305 -4.28 14.59 15.81
C GLN A 305 -3.54 15.57 14.89
N ASP A 306 -4.27 16.11 13.90
CA ASP A 306 -3.86 17.17 12.99
C ASP A 306 -4.89 18.31 13.01
N PRO A 307 -4.51 19.57 13.34
CA PRO A 307 -3.18 20.03 13.72
C PRO A 307 -2.73 19.52 15.09
N GLU A 308 -1.42 19.31 15.24
CA GLU A 308 -0.82 18.86 16.50
C GLU A 308 -1.06 19.87 17.64
N ASP A 309 -1.56 19.37 18.77
CA ASP A 309 -1.66 20.12 20.02
C ASP A 309 -0.36 20.10 20.83
N LYS A 310 0.44 19.05 20.64
CA LYS A 310 1.71 18.77 21.30
C LYS A 310 2.64 17.98 20.39
N THR A 311 3.87 17.76 20.83
CA THR A 311 4.78 16.82 20.16
C THR A 311 4.33 15.38 20.39
N TYR A 312 4.22 14.63 19.31
CA TYR A 312 3.84 13.22 19.30
C TYR A 312 5.07 12.33 19.14
N ASN A 313 5.20 11.33 20.02
CA ASN A 313 6.33 10.39 19.99
C ASN A 313 6.03 9.14 19.16
N ASN A 314 4.80 8.96 18.71
CA ASN A 314 4.29 7.82 17.94
C ASN A 314 4.33 8.01 16.42
N VAL A 315 4.98 9.07 15.94
CA VAL A 315 5.08 9.39 14.51
C VAL A 315 6.28 8.69 13.88
N VAL A 316 6.05 8.02 12.75
CA VAL A 316 7.06 7.35 11.91
C VAL A 316 7.52 8.24 10.75
N ALA A 317 6.61 8.98 10.12
CA ALA A 317 6.91 9.90 9.04
C ALA A 317 5.77 10.89 8.79
N LYS A 318 6.10 12.02 8.17
CA LYS A 318 5.13 13.03 7.71
C LYS A 318 5.38 13.44 6.27
N ALA A 319 4.29 13.71 5.55
CA ALA A 319 4.28 14.42 4.28
C ALA A 319 3.24 15.54 4.37
N SER A 320 3.66 16.81 4.24
CA SER A 320 2.73 17.94 4.30
C SER A 320 3.05 19.01 3.27
N ASN A 321 2.01 19.54 2.61
CA ASN A 321 2.09 20.74 1.78
C ASN A 321 0.94 21.68 2.14
N THR A 322 1.27 22.88 2.61
CA THR A 322 0.32 23.92 3.04
C THR A 322 0.25 25.10 2.08
N ASP A 323 0.89 25.00 0.91
CA ASP A 323 1.02 26.08 -0.06
C ASP A 323 0.39 25.72 -1.42
N ILE A 324 -0.74 25.01 -1.38
CA ILE A 324 -1.48 24.66 -2.60
C ILE A 324 -2.27 25.88 -3.06
N GLU A 325 -1.83 26.47 -4.17
CA GLU A 325 -2.44 27.64 -4.79
C GLU A 325 -3.51 27.28 -5.82
N GLU A 326 -4.32 28.28 -6.19
CA GLU A 326 -5.17 28.16 -7.38
C GLU A 326 -4.30 28.02 -8.64
N ASN A 327 -4.70 27.14 -9.57
CA ASN A 327 -4.02 26.96 -10.85
C ASN A 327 -4.95 27.33 -12.01
N GLY A 328 -5.49 28.55 -12.00
CA GLY A 328 -6.39 29.03 -13.04
C GLY A 328 -7.63 28.15 -13.26
N GLY A 329 -8.15 27.53 -12.19
CA GLY A 329 -9.27 26.58 -12.27
C GLY A 329 -8.95 25.25 -12.93
N SER A 330 -7.66 24.92 -13.12
CA SER A 330 -7.21 23.65 -13.70
C SER A 330 -6.74 22.68 -12.62
N TRP A 331 -6.83 21.39 -12.93
CA TRP A 331 -6.24 20.33 -12.12
C TRP A 331 -4.70 20.41 -12.16
N GLN A 332 -4.07 20.17 -11.02
CA GLN A 332 -2.62 20.03 -10.87
C GLN A 332 -2.32 18.76 -10.07
N TYR A 333 -1.25 18.06 -10.43
CA TYR A 333 -0.82 16.89 -9.68
C TYR A 333 0.17 17.32 -8.61
N VAL A 334 -0.18 17.10 -7.34
CA VAL A 334 0.67 17.43 -6.19
C VAL A 334 1.32 16.13 -5.71
N THR A 335 2.62 16.15 -5.44
CA THR A 335 3.35 15.04 -4.83
C THR A 335 4.12 15.55 -3.63
N VAL A 336 4.00 14.88 -2.49
CA VAL A 336 4.63 15.27 -1.23
C VAL A 336 5.41 14.08 -0.69
N PRO A 337 6.75 14.17 -0.56
CA PRO A 337 7.55 13.08 -0.02
C PRO A 337 7.33 12.92 1.48
N PHE A 338 7.41 11.68 1.96
CA PHE A 338 7.45 11.38 3.38
C PHE A 338 8.86 11.63 3.93
N ASP A 339 8.95 12.47 4.95
CA ASP A 339 10.18 12.65 5.71
C ASP A 339 10.24 11.58 6.81
N TYR A 340 10.94 10.47 6.53
CA TYR A 340 11.25 9.47 7.55
C TYR A 340 12.50 9.83 8.35
N ALA A 341 13.46 10.52 7.74
CA ALA A 341 14.76 10.79 8.34
C ALA A 341 14.65 11.65 9.60
N SER A 342 13.76 12.64 9.60
CA SER A 342 13.51 13.49 10.78
C SER A 342 12.80 12.76 11.94
N TYR A 343 12.28 11.55 11.70
CA TYR A 343 11.49 10.78 12.68
C TYR A 343 12.16 9.45 13.07
N GLU A 344 13.33 9.16 12.50
CA GLU A 344 14.11 7.96 12.80
C GLU A 344 14.41 7.87 14.30
N LYS A 345 14.24 6.66 14.85
CA LYS A 345 14.53 6.36 16.26
C LYS A 345 15.86 5.64 16.37
N PRO A 346 16.54 5.77 17.52
CA PRO A 346 17.71 4.95 17.80
C PRO A 346 17.36 3.46 17.68
N GLU A 347 18.35 2.66 17.31
CA GLU A 347 18.23 1.20 17.25
C GLU A 347 17.65 0.63 18.55
N GLY A 348 16.65 -0.25 18.41
CA GLY A 348 15.90 -0.85 19.53
C GLY A 348 14.77 0.02 20.10
N GLN A 349 14.47 1.17 19.48
CA GLN A 349 13.34 2.05 19.82
C GLN A 349 12.46 2.35 18.59
N GLU A 350 12.52 1.49 17.58
CA GLU A 350 11.76 1.62 16.35
C GLU A 350 10.25 1.64 16.64
N ILE A 351 9.55 2.46 15.87
CA ILE A 351 8.09 2.56 15.92
C ILE A 351 7.56 1.80 14.72
N ALA A 352 6.84 0.71 14.97
CA ALA A 352 6.14 0.00 13.91
C ALA A 352 4.98 0.87 13.43
N GLY A 353 5.05 1.37 12.20
CA GLY A 353 3.94 2.14 11.62
C GLY A 353 2.76 1.24 11.26
N ARG A 354 1.57 1.63 11.70
CA ARG A 354 0.34 0.83 11.60
C ARG A 354 -0.81 1.56 10.91
N ALA A 355 -0.83 2.89 11.02
CA ALA A 355 -1.90 3.70 10.44
C ALA A 355 -1.42 5.05 9.90
N MET A 356 -2.19 5.57 8.96
CA MET A 356 -1.99 6.88 8.34
C MET A 356 -3.20 7.79 8.58
N LEU A 357 -2.94 9.00 9.10
CA LEU A 357 -3.90 10.11 9.08
C LEU A 357 -3.60 10.97 7.86
N VAL A 358 -4.47 10.93 6.85
CA VAL A 358 -4.44 11.92 5.76
C VAL A 358 -5.50 12.96 6.04
N THR A 359 -5.17 14.23 5.87
CA THR A 359 -6.09 15.36 6.04
C THR A 359 -5.88 16.35 4.90
N MET A 360 -6.97 16.70 4.20
CA MET A 360 -6.98 17.72 3.15
C MET A 360 -7.96 18.81 3.54
N SER A 361 -7.55 20.08 3.41
CA SER A 361 -8.35 21.23 3.82
C SER A 361 -8.38 22.34 2.79
N THR A 362 -9.52 23.03 2.69
CA THR A 362 -9.70 24.19 1.81
C THR A 362 -8.91 25.42 2.27
N CYS A 363 -8.35 25.41 3.48
CA CYS A 363 -7.47 26.45 3.97
C CYS A 363 -6.43 25.88 4.94
N ALA A 364 -5.15 26.16 4.70
CA ALA A 364 -4.04 25.76 5.54
C ALA A 364 -4.04 26.43 6.93
N THR A 365 -4.76 27.55 7.08
CA THR A 365 -4.92 28.24 8.37
C THR A 365 -6.24 27.81 9.02
N PRO A 366 -6.24 27.29 10.25
CA PRO A 366 -7.47 26.99 10.98
C PRO A 366 -8.41 28.20 11.05
N GLY A 367 -9.65 28.05 10.57
CA GLY A 367 -10.63 29.14 10.50
C GLY A 367 -10.30 30.28 9.53
N GLY A 368 -9.30 30.10 8.66
CA GLY A 368 -8.88 31.09 7.66
C GLY A 368 -9.74 31.13 6.39
N GLY A 369 -10.65 30.16 6.22
CA GLY A 369 -11.50 30.08 5.04
C GLY A 369 -12.52 31.20 4.91
N THR A 370 -13.20 31.28 3.78
CA THR A 370 -14.16 32.35 3.45
C THR A 370 -15.63 31.94 3.48
N GLY A 371 -15.91 30.64 3.59
CA GLY A 371 -17.25 30.08 3.39
C GLY A 371 -17.60 29.86 1.91
N ASN A 372 -16.67 30.14 0.98
CA ASN A 372 -16.82 29.92 -0.46
C ASN A 372 -15.57 29.25 -1.10
N ASP A 373 -14.64 28.72 -0.31
CA ASP A 373 -13.45 28.03 -0.80
C ASP A 373 -13.79 26.62 -1.27
N ASN A 374 -13.22 26.19 -2.40
CA ASN A 374 -13.47 24.88 -2.98
C ASN A 374 -12.16 24.20 -3.35
N LEU A 375 -11.99 22.96 -2.88
CA LEU A 375 -10.88 22.09 -3.21
C LEU A 375 -11.44 20.79 -3.77
N TYR A 376 -11.14 20.51 -5.03
CA TYR A 376 -11.48 19.24 -5.67
C TYR A 376 -10.25 18.33 -5.56
N VAL A 377 -10.48 17.07 -5.21
CA VAL A 377 -9.43 16.05 -5.07
C VAL A 377 -9.85 14.77 -5.77
N ASP A 378 -8.89 14.14 -6.44
CA ASP A 378 -9.11 12.95 -7.25
C ASP A 378 -7.84 12.10 -7.34
N ASP A 379 -8.00 10.80 -7.62
CA ASP A 379 -6.93 9.83 -7.88
C ASP A 379 -5.69 9.99 -6.97
N LEU A 380 -5.91 9.93 -5.66
CA LEU A 380 -4.82 9.89 -4.68
C LEU A 380 -4.12 8.53 -4.75
N ARG A 381 -2.78 8.55 -4.66
CA ARG A 381 -1.94 7.34 -4.63
C ARG A 381 -0.81 7.47 -3.62
N LEU A 382 -0.53 6.36 -2.96
CA LEU A 382 0.72 6.13 -2.24
C LEU A 382 1.74 5.60 -3.25
N ILE A 383 2.92 6.22 -3.29
CA ILE A 383 3.96 5.96 -4.30
C ILE A 383 5.08 5.14 -3.66
N TYR A 384 5.38 4.00 -4.26
CA TYR A 384 6.42 3.06 -3.86
C TYR A 384 7.45 2.93 -4.99
N ASN A 385 8.61 3.54 -4.83
CA ASN A 385 9.72 3.41 -5.76
C ASN A 385 10.37 2.03 -5.60
N TYR A 386 10.85 1.46 -6.70
CA TYR A 386 11.46 0.13 -6.69
C TYR A 386 12.45 -0.08 -7.83
N LYS A 387 12.37 0.77 -8.86
CA LYS A 387 13.24 0.67 -10.02
C LYS A 387 14.66 1.11 -9.64
N PRO A 388 15.69 0.31 -9.97
CA PRO A 388 17.05 0.68 -9.66
C PRO A 388 17.55 1.81 -10.57
N GLN A 389 18.43 2.64 -9.99
CA GLN A 389 19.21 3.67 -10.66
C GLN A 389 20.57 3.16 -11.13
N ALA A 390 21.07 2.07 -10.53
CA ALA A 390 22.28 1.39 -10.94
C ALA A 390 22.24 -0.08 -10.52
N LEU A 391 22.97 -0.92 -11.25
CA LEU A 391 23.33 -2.28 -10.86
C LEU A 391 24.85 -2.39 -10.76
N SER A 392 25.33 -3.21 -9.83
CA SER A 392 26.75 -3.55 -9.71
C SER A 392 26.95 -5.02 -9.37
N TYR A 393 28.07 -5.57 -9.83
CA TYR A 393 28.54 -6.90 -9.46
C TYR A 393 29.92 -6.77 -8.82
N ASN A 394 30.08 -7.27 -7.59
CA ASN A 394 31.33 -7.23 -6.83
C ASN A 394 31.93 -5.80 -6.76
N GLY A 395 31.06 -4.82 -6.51
CA GLY A 395 31.42 -3.39 -6.44
C GLY A 395 31.71 -2.72 -7.79
N VAL A 396 31.64 -3.44 -8.91
CA VAL A 396 31.82 -2.89 -10.26
C VAL A 396 30.46 -2.59 -10.88
N ALA A 397 30.22 -1.31 -11.22
CA ALA A 397 28.97 -0.88 -11.84
C ALA A 397 28.82 -1.40 -13.28
N PHE A 398 27.58 -1.68 -13.67
CA PHE A 398 27.23 -2.04 -15.04
C PHE A 398 27.33 -0.78 -15.91
N ALA A 399 28.35 -0.69 -16.77
CA ALA A 399 28.71 0.54 -17.47
C ALA A 399 27.58 1.17 -18.31
N ASP A 400 26.73 0.34 -18.92
CA ASP A 400 25.59 0.76 -19.74
C ASP A 400 24.25 0.44 -19.07
N PHE A 401 24.17 0.58 -17.75
CA PHE A 401 22.90 0.40 -17.05
C PHE A 401 21.89 1.46 -17.48
N ALA A 402 20.71 1.00 -17.87
CA ALA A 402 19.52 1.81 -18.06
C ALA A 402 18.33 1.10 -17.42
N THR A 403 17.47 1.87 -16.75
CA THR A 403 16.33 1.32 -16.00
C THR A 403 15.37 0.52 -16.88
N ASP A 404 15.27 0.86 -18.17
CA ASP A 404 14.43 0.22 -19.19
C ASP A 404 15.17 -0.78 -20.10
N LYS A 405 16.45 -1.07 -19.80
CA LYS A 405 17.21 -2.15 -20.42
C LYS A 405 17.22 -3.35 -19.48
N PHE A 406 16.57 -4.44 -19.91
CA PHE A 406 16.31 -5.60 -19.06
C PHE A 406 17.31 -6.76 -19.24
N GLU A 407 18.23 -6.67 -20.19
CA GLU A 407 19.22 -7.73 -20.46
C GLU A 407 20.65 -7.20 -20.33
N TYR A 408 21.49 -7.96 -19.63
CA TYR A 408 22.91 -7.67 -19.43
C TYR A 408 23.76 -8.94 -19.55
N THR A 409 25.05 -8.73 -19.81
CA THR A 409 26.05 -9.79 -19.83
C THR A 409 27.22 -9.42 -18.94
N LEU A 410 27.59 -10.32 -18.04
CA LEU A 410 28.81 -10.29 -17.25
C LEU A 410 29.79 -11.30 -17.84
N THR A 411 31.02 -10.87 -18.14
CA THR A 411 32.07 -11.73 -18.66
C THR A 411 33.23 -11.82 -17.66
N GLY A 412 33.90 -12.97 -17.63
CA GLY A 412 35.01 -13.21 -16.71
C GLY A 412 34.59 -13.36 -15.26
N VAL A 413 33.36 -13.81 -15.01
CA VAL A 413 32.84 -14.12 -13.68
C VAL A 413 32.88 -15.63 -13.51
N ASP A 414 33.95 -16.13 -12.88
CA ASP A 414 34.05 -17.54 -12.50
C ASP A 414 33.38 -17.74 -11.14
N ASN A 415 32.44 -18.71 -11.03
CA ASN A 415 31.61 -18.96 -9.84
C ASN A 415 30.77 -17.75 -9.44
N PHE A 416 29.67 -17.50 -10.15
CA PHE A 416 28.75 -16.42 -9.82
C PHE A 416 28.21 -16.57 -8.39
N ASP A 417 28.45 -15.55 -7.58
CA ASP A 417 27.84 -15.39 -6.26
C ASP A 417 26.80 -14.25 -6.30
N GLU A 418 25.55 -14.56 -5.95
CA GLU A 418 24.44 -13.62 -5.99
C GLU A 418 24.54 -12.52 -4.94
N ASP A 419 25.28 -12.73 -3.85
CA ASP A 419 25.50 -11.72 -2.80
C ASP A 419 26.33 -10.53 -3.31
N PHE A 420 27.10 -10.73 -4.38
CA PHE A 420 27.85 -9.65 -5.03
C PHE A 420 27.04 -8.84 -6.02
N LEU A 421 25.85 -9.30 -6.40
CA LEU A 421 24.93 -8.54 -7.25
C LEU A 421 24.11 -7.58 -6.39
N THR A 422 24.17 -6.28 -6.68
CA THR A 422 23.46 -5.28 -5.89
C THR A 422 22.80 -4.23 -6.78
N ALA A 423 21.71 -3.66 -6.28
CA ALA A 423 21.00 -2.54 -6.88
C ALA A 423 21.12 -1.28 -6.02
N VAL A 424 21.17 -0.12 -6.67
CA VAL A 424 20.94 1.18 -6.02
C VAL A 424 19.50 1.58 -6.29
N VAL A 425 18.64 1.48 -5.28
CA VAL A 425 17.22 1.84 -5.34
C VAL A 425 17.02 3.15 -4.55
N PRO A 426 16.21 4.11 -5.03
CA PRO A 426 16.02 5.39 -4.34
C PRO A 426 15.13 5.31 -3.08
N THR A 427 14.99 4.12 -2.51
CA THR A 427 14.22 3.85 -1.29
C THR A 427 14.80 2.64 -0.56
N ASP A 428 14.52 2.55 0.75
CA ASP A 428 14.79 1.37 1.57
C ASP A 428 13.57 0.42 1.64
N GLU A 429 12.43 0.81 1.04
CA GLU A 429 11.13 0.11 1.12
C GLU A 429 10.83 -0.67 -0.18
N TYR A 430 11.64 -1.69 -0.43
CA TYR A 430 11.50 -2.59 -1.57
C TYR A 430 11.96 -3.99 -1.20
N GLU A 431 11.45 -4.99 -1.91
CA GLU A 431 11.94 -6.37 -1.81
C GLU A 431 12.69 -6.77 -3.08
N GLU A 432 13.53 -7.80 -2.96
CA GLU A 432 14.27 -8.33 -4.09
C GLU A 432 14.29 -9.85 -4.09
N SER A 433 14.34 -10.42 -5.29
CA SER A 433 14.51 -11.85 -5.53
C SER A 433 15.63 -12.04 -6.54
N LYS A 434 16.50 -13.00 -6.30
CA LYS A 434 17.56 -13.41 -7.21
C LYS A 434 17.39 -14.90 -7.47
N VAL A 435 17.13 -15.24 -8.72
CA VAL A 435 16.96 -16.64 -9.14
C VAL A 435 18.08 -16.98 -10.10
N VAL A 436 19.00 -17.86 -9.66
CA VAL A 436 20.15 -18.30 -10.43
C VAL A 436 19.84 -19.62 -11.15
N VAL A 437 20.11 -19.66 -12.45
CA VAL A 437 20.01 -20.85 -13.29
C VAL A 437 21.38 -21.09 -13.94
N GLU A 438 22.06 -22.14 -13.51
CA GLU A 438 23.33 -22.56 -14.10
C GLU A 438 23.10 -23.24 -15.47
N ASP A 439 24.03 -23.05 -16.39
CA ASP A 439 24.08 -23.80 -17.65
C ASP A 439 24.68 -25.19 -17.38
N GLU A 440 23.83 -26.23 -17.42
CA GLU A 440 24.26 -27.62 -17.21
C GLU A 440 25.26 -28.11 -18.26
N GLU A 441 25.22 -27.56 -19.49
CA GLU A 441 26.12 -27.94 -20.58
C GLU A 441 27.47 -27.20 -20.49
N ASN A 442 27.49 -26.01 -19.90
CA ASN A 442 28.69 -25.17 -19.76
C ASN A 442 28.87 -24.68 -18.30
N PRO A 443 29.38 -25.54 -17.40
CA PRO A 443 29.61 -25.16 -16.00
C PRO A 443 30.44 -23.88 -15.86
N GLY A 444 29.96 -22.94 -15.06
CA GLY A 444 30.55 -21.59 -14.91
C GLY A 444 29.86 -20.52 -15.78
N ASN A 445 28.90 -20.91 -16.61
CA ASN A 445 27.97 -20.00 -17.27
C ASN A 445 26.57 -20.15 -16.67
N GLY A 446 25.75 -19.13 -16.84
CA GLY A 446 24.36 -19.20 -16.42
C GLY A 446 23.62 -17.88 -16.58
N THR A 447 22.42 -17.84 -16.02
CA THR A 447 21.53 -16.68 -16.05
C THR A 447 21.02 -16.39 -14.65
N VAL A 448 20.99 -15.12 -14.28
CA VAL A 448 20.39 -14.63 -13.03
C VAL A 448 19.20 -13.76 -13.40
N PHE A 449 18.05 -14.06 -12.80
CA PHE A 449 16.88 -13.19 -12.84
C PHE A 449 16.88 -12.37 -11.56
N TYR A 450 17.17 -11.07 -11.69
CA TYR A 450 17.18 -10.15 -10.55
C TYR A 450 15.90 -9.32 -10.56
N THR A 451 14.97 -9.69 -9.70
CA THR A 451 13.65 -9.07 -9.57
C THR A 451 13.64 -8.09 -8.41
N LEU A 452 13.17 -6.87 -8.66
CA LEU A 452 12.97 -5.80 -7.69
C LEU A 452 11.46 -5.56 -7.56
N ILE A 453 10.96 -5.47 -6.34
CA ILE A 453 9.53 -5.47 -5.99
C ILE A 453 9.20 -4.21 -5.20
N SER A 454 8.16 -3.47 -5.59
CA SER A 454 7.70 -2.29 -4.83
C SER A 454 7.19 -2.67 -3.45
N GLY A 455 7.35 -1.80 -2.44
CA GLY A 455 6.92 -2.10 -1.07
C GLY A 455 5.43 -2.47 -0.91
N ASP A 456 4.55 -2.11 -1.85
CA ASP A 456 3.14 -2.56 -1.87
C ASP A 456 2.90 -3.90 -2.58
N PHE A 457 3.95 -4.51 -3.13
CA PHE A 457 3.98 -5.71 -3.96
C PHE A 457 3.16 -5.60 -5.25
N GLN A 458 2.72 -4.39 -5.62
CA GLN A 458 1.89 -4.21 -6.80
C GLN A 458 2.71 -4.19 -8.09
N ASN A 459 4.00 -3.86 -8.02
CA ASN A 459 4.85 -3.69 -9.18
C ASN A 459 6.16 -4.46 -9.03
N THR A 460 6.65 -4.98 -10.14
CA THR A 460 7.95 -5.66 -10.22
C THR A 460 8.71 -5.20 -11.46
N VAL A 461 10.03 -5.32 -11.41
CA VAL A 461 10.90 -5.28 -12.59
C VAL A 461 11.92 -6.40 -12.48
N THR A 462 12.16 -7.12 -13.57
CA THR A 462 13.15 -8.21 -13.63
C THR A 462 14.24 -7.86 -14.63
N TYR A 463 15.49 -7.97 -14.20
CA TYR A 463 16.67 -7.89 -15.05
C TYR A 463 17.24 -9.29 -15.27
N THR A 464 17.42 -9.68 -16.52
CA THR A 464 18.07 -10.93 -16.93
C THR A 464 19.55 -10.67 -17.15
N ILE A 465 20.40 -11.31 -16.36
CA ILE A 465 21.84 -11.13 -16.39
C ILE A 465 22.48 -12.46 -16.75
N HIS A 466 23.04 -12.55 -17.95
CA HIS A 466 23.83 -13.69 -18.36
C HIS A 466 25.25 -13.54 -17.83
N TYR A 467 25.80 -14.58 -17.20
CA TYR A 467 27.19 -14.60 -16.78
C TYR A 467 27.95 -15.72 -17.48
N ALA A 468 29.22 -15.46 -17.79
CA ALA A 468 30.12 -16.44 -18.37
C ALA A 468 31.51 -16.35 -17.74
N GLY A 469 32.08 -17.51 -17.42
CA GLY A 469 33.43 -17.65 -16.91
C GLY A 469 34.52 -17.32 -17.94
N THR A 470 35.78 -17.33 -17.50
CA THR A 470 36.95 -17.02 -18.34
C THR A 470 37.35 -18.18 -19.28
N THR A 471 36.87 -19.40 -19.04
CA THR A 471 37.23 -20.59 -19.82
C THR A 471 36.22 -20.88 -20.93
N GLY A 472 36.23 -20.04 -21.97
CA GLY A 472 35.41 -20.20 -23.18
C GLY A 472 36.15 -20.04 -24.50
N ILE A 473 37.48 -20.16 -24.53
CA ILE A 473 38.20 -20.39 -25.80
C ILE A 473 38.36 -21.89 -25.99
N ASN A 474 37.39 -22.52 -26.64
CA ASN A 474 37.61 -23.82 -27.27
C ASN A 474 38.61 -23.61 -28.41
N VAL A 475 39.82 -24.16 -28.27
CA VAL A 475 40.83 -24.25 -29.34
C VAL A 475 40.49 -25.40 -30.28
#